data_AF-A0A7M2RG86-F1
#
_entry.id   AF-A0A7M2RG86-F1
#
_cell.length_a   1.000
_cell.length_b   1.000
_cell.length_c   1.000
_cell.angle_alpha   90.00
_cell.angle_beta   90.00
_cell.angle_gamma   90.00
#
_symmetry.space_group_name_H-M   'P 1'
#
loop_
_entity.id
_entity.type
_entity.pdbx_description
1 polymer ?
#
loop_
_entity_poly.entity_id
_entity_poly.type
_entity_poly.pdbx_seq_one_letter_code
_entity_poly.pdbx_strand_id
1 'polypeptide(L)'
;MDFSYMELREQICDVCHKVWQKGWVAANDGNVTAKLEDGTFLATPTGISKSFVTPDKLLHIDKEGNILEGAQGLRPSSEIKMHFRCYQEREDVGAVLHAHPPVATGYAVANQPLDDYSMIETVLTLGSVPVTPYGTPSTYEVPEAIAPYLGEHDALLLQNHGALSVGADVYTAYYRMETLELFAQISLNAHLLGGAQEISKENIDRLISMREQYKITGKHPGYKKYSGK
;
A
#
# COMPACT_ATOMS: atom_id res chain seq x y z
N MET A 1 1.58 29.94 -6.58
CA MET A 1 2.13 28.57 -6.46
C MET A 1 1.72 28.08 -5.11
N ASP A 2 0.77 27.14 -5.08
CA ASP A 2 0.31 26.48 -3.86
C ASP A 2 1.47 25.72 -3.23
N PHE A 3 1.87 26.15 -2.03
CA PHE A 3 2.85 25.42 -1.23
C PHE A 3 2.39 23.96 -1.04
N SER A 4 1.08 23.71 -0.88
CA SER A 4 0.47 22.37 -0.79
C SER A 4 0.75 21.46 -2.00
N TYR A 5 0.72 21.99 -3.23
CA TYR A 5 0.92 21.19 -4.44
C TYR A 5 2.38 20.75 -4.61
N MET A 6 3.33 21.66 -4.39
CA MET A 6 4.75 21.33 -4.45
C MET A 6 5.19 20.45 -3.27
N GLU A 7 4.68 20.72 -2.07
CA GLU A 7 4.91 19.87 -0.89
C GLU A 7 4.47 18.43 -1.16
N LEU A 8 3.30 18.21 -1.77
CA LEU A 8 2.83 16.87 -2.10
C LEU A 8 3.73 16.17 -3.14
N ARG A 9 4.21 16.91 -4.16
CA ARG A 9 5.20 16.38 -5.11
C ARG A 9 6.49 15.96 -4.40
N GLU A 10 6.98 16.75 -3.46
CA GLU A 10 8.17 16.45 -2.67
C GLU A 10 7.97 15.21 -1.78
N GLN A 11 6.81 15.07 -1.13
CA GLN A 11 6.47 13.89 -0.32
C GLN A 11 6.46 12.60 -1.16
N ILE A 12 5.88 12.65 -2.36
CA ILE A 12 5.91 11.50 -3.28
C ILE A 12 7.36 11.14 -3.64
N CYS A 13 8.21 12.12 -3.93
CA CYS A 13 9.61 11.89 -4.24
C CYS A 13 10.37 11.30 -3.06
N ASP A 14 10.15 11.81 -1.84
CA ASP A 14 10.76 11.26 -0.62
C ASP A 14 10.36 9.80 -0.39
N VAL A 15 9.07 9.47 -0.51
CA VAL A 15 8.61 8.07 -0.43
C VAL A 15 9.24 7.21 -1.52
N CYS A 16 9.31 7.68 -2.77
CA CYS A 16 9.98 6.97 -3.85
C CYS A 16 11.44 6.63 -3.50
N HIS A 17 12.18 7.60 -2.96
CA HIS A 17 13.57 7.39 -2.56
C HIS A 17 13.68 6.41 -1.38
N LYS A 18 12.82 6.51 -0.37
CA LYS A 18 12.81 5.60 0.79
C LYS A 18 12.54 4.16 0.39
N VAL A 19 11.52 3.90 -0.44
CA VAL A 19 11.18 2.53 -0.86
C VAL A 19 12.31 1.92 -1.70
N TRP A 20 12.99 2.74 -2.52
CA TRP A 20 14.17 2.30 -3.26
C TRP A 20 15.36 1.99 -2.34
N GLN A 21 15.67 2.89 -1.39
CA GLN A 21 16.76 2.70 -0.42
C GLN A 21 16.59 1.43 0.42
N LYS A 22 15.34 1.05 0.73
CA LYS A 22 15.01 -0.17 1.46
C LYS A 22 14.96 -1.43 0.57
N GLY A 23 15.13 -1.30 -0.74
CA GLY A 23 15.08 -2.43 -1.67
C GLY A 23 13.69 -3.02 -1.85
N TRP A 24 12.63 -2.23 -1.66
CA TRP A 24 11.24 -2.67 -1.88
C TRP A 24 10.78 -2.47 -3.33
N VAL A 25 11.62 -1.84 -4.14
CA VAL A 25 11.42 -1.61 -5.57
C VAL A 25 12.75 -1.87 -6.27
N ALA A 26 12.70 -2.43 -7.48
CA ALA A 26 13.85 -2.73 -8.31
C ALA A 26 13.66 -2.18 -9.73
N ALA A 27 14.76 -1.73 -10.34
CA ALA A 27 14.74 -1.08 -11.65
C ALA A 27 13.72 0.08 -11.69
N ASN A 28 12.60 -0.09 -12.37
CA ASN A 28 11.56 0.93 -12.61
C ASN A 28 10.16 0.49 -12.14
N ASP A 29 10.07 -0.52 -11.29
CA ASP A 29 8.81 -1.00 -10.71
C ASP A 29 8.28 -0.10 -9.59
N GLY A 30 7.15 -0.51 -8.99
CA GLY A 30 6.43 0.23 -7.97
C GLY A 30 5.77 1.51 -8.51
N ASN A 31 4.83 2.06 -7.77
CA ASN A 31 4.20 3.33 -8.13
C ASN A 31 3.50 3.97 -6.93
N VAL A 32 3.42 5.30 -6.98
CA VAL A 32 2.76 6.12 -5.97
C VAL A 32 1.79 7.06 -6.67
N THR A 33 0.58 7.19 -6.11
CA THR A 33 -0.35 8.25 -6.48
C THR A 33 -0.87 8.97 -5.26
N ALA A 34 -1.22 10.25 -5.43
CA ALA A 34 -1.91 11.05 -4.42
C ALA A 34 -3.07 11.80 -5.06
N LYS A 35 -4.20 11.88 -4.35
CA LYS A 35 -5.42 12.58 -4.76
C LYS A 35 -5.31 14.06 -4.39
N LEU A 36 -5.71 14.93 -5.31
CA LEU A 36 -5.80 16.38 -5.13
C LEU A 36 -7.22 16.78 -4.74
N GLU A 37 -7.37 18.00 -4.21
CA GLU A 37 -8.66 18.53 -3.71
C GLU A 37 -9.73 18.62 -4.81
N ASP A 38 -9.32 18.86 -6.06
CA ASP A 38 -10.21 18.94 -7.23
C ASP A 38 -10.62 17.56 -7.78
N GLY A 39 -10.18 16.47 -7.14
CA GLY A 39 -10.48 15.09 -7.53
C GLY A 39 -9.58 14.53 -8.63
N THR A 40 -8.53 15.26 -9.03
CA THR A 40 -7.47 14.76 -9.91
C THR A 40 -6.32 14.15 -9.10
N PHE A 41 -5.24 13.70 -9.75
CA PHE A 41 -4.18 12.93 -9.09
C PHE A 41 -2.78 13.35 -9.50
N LEU A 42 -1.84 13.28 -8.57
CA LEU A 42 -0.41 13.18 -8.85
C LEU A 42 -0.02 11.70 -8.97
N ALA A 43 0.84 11.37 -9.93
CA ALA A 43 1.29 10.00 -10.19
C ALA A 43 2.78 9.95 -10.56
N THR A 44 3.47 8.90 -10.08
CA THR A 44 4.81 8.58 -10.57
C THR A 44 4.76 8.12 -12.03
N PRO A 45 5.72 8.54 -12.88
CA PRO A 45 5.79 8.06 -14.26
C PRO A 45 6.26 6.61 -14.33
N THR A 46 5.88 5.92 -15.41
CA THR A 46 6.41 4.60 -15.78
C THR A 46 7.84 4.70 -16.29
N GLY A 47 8.59 3.59 -16.23
CA GLY A 47 9.92 3.49 -16.85
C GLY A 47 11.04 4.22 -16.11
N ILE A 48 10.76 4.90 -15.00
CA ILE A 48 11.75 5.63 -14.20
C ILE A 48 11.93 4.93 -12.85
N SER A 49 13.20 4.69 -12.48
CA SER A 49 13.54 4.20 -11.15
C SER A 49 13.11 5.17 -10.07
N LYS A 50 12.58 4.65 -8.97
CA LYS A 50 12.14 5.48 -7.84
C LYS A 50 13.29 6.28 -7.21
N SER A 51 14.55 5.89 -7.44
CA SER A 51 15.75 6.67 -7.07
C SER A 51 15.96 7.96 -7.86
N PHE A 52 15.30 8.10 -9.02
CA PHE A 52 15.49 9.22 -9.95
C PHE A 52 14.22 10.06 -10.16
N VAL A 53 13.18 9.82 -9.36
CA VAL A 53 11.93 10.58 -9.42
C VAL A 53 12.16 11.94 -8.78
N THR A 54 11.80 12.99 -9.51
CA THR A 54 11.89 14.39 -9.08
C THR A 54 10.53 15.06 -9.26
N PRO A 55 10.23 16.16 -8.56
CA PRO A 55 8.92 16.82 -8.63
C PRO A 55 8.45 17.12 -10.07
N ASP A 56 9.36 17.57 -10.93
CA ASP A 56 9.12 17.89 -12.35
C ASP A 56 8.82 16.65 -13.22
N LYS A 57 9.15 15.45 -12.76
CA LYS A 57 8.83 14.18 -13.44
C LYS A 57 7.49 13.59 -13.02
N LEU A 58 6.88 14.10 -11.95
CA LEU A 58 5.56 13.66 -11.54
C LEU A 58 4.49 14.17 -12.50
N LEU A 59 3.51 13.32 -12.77
CA LEU A 59 2.41 13.60 -13.68
C LEU A 59 1.19 14.03 -12.88
N HIS A 60 0.50 15.05 -13.35
CA HIS A 60 -0.85 15.40 -12.94
C HIS A 60 -1.81 14.77 -13.94
N ILE A 61 -2.70 13.89 -13.46
CA ILE A 61 -3.61 13.11 -14.29
C ILE A 61 -5.06 13.25 -13.81
N ASP A 62 -6.01 13.11 -14.72
CA ASP A 62 -7.43 13.00 -14.39
C ASP A 62 -7.81 11.59 -13.91
N LYS A 63 -9.09 11.37 -13.61
CA LYS A 63 -9.63 10.09 -13.13
C LYS A 63 -9.67 8.99 -14.19
N GLU A 64 -9.49 9.34 -15.47
CA GLU A 64 -9.32 8.41 -16.58
C GLU A 64 -7.85 8.08 -16.85
N GLY A 65 -6.91 8.77 -16.17
CA GLY A 65 -5.47 8.63 -16.36
C GLY A 65 -4.92 9.44 -17.53
N ASN A 66 -5.69 10.38 -18.09
CA ASN A 66 -5.17 11.32 -19.08
C ASN A 66 -4.27 12.34 -18.39
N ILE A 67 -3.19 12.73 -19.07
CA ILE A 67 -2.20 13.67 -18.54
C ILE A 67 -2.73 15.10 -18.69
N LEU A 68 -2.88 15.79 -17.56
CA LEU A 68 -3.22 17.21 -17.48
C LEU A 68 -1.95 18.08 -17.45
N GLU A 69 -0.93 17.65 -16.72
CA GLU A 69 0.40 18.28 -16.64
C GLU A 69 1.49 17.19 -16.53
N GLY A 70 2.60 17.37 -17.23
CA GLY A 70 3.76 16.48 -17.13
C GLY A 70 4.83 16.77 -18.17
N ALA A 71 6.07 16.37 -17.89
CA ALA A 71 7.16 16.51 -18.85
C ALA A 71 6.93 15.66 -20.11
N GLN A 72 7.37 16.17 -21.27
CA GLN A 72 7.16 15.52 -22.56
C GLN A 72 7.74 14.10 -22.59
N GLY A 73 6.95 13.15 -23.09
CA GLY A 73 7.37 11.75 -23.23
C GLY A 73 7.16 10.88 -21.99
N LEU A 74 6.87 11.47 -20.84
CA LEU A 74 6.49 10.72 -19.64
C LEU A 74 5.04 10.25 -19.72
N ARG A 75 4.78 9.09 -19.13
CA ARG A 75 3.45 8.45 -19.09
C ARG A 75 3.21 7.84 -17.72
N PRO A 76 1.95 7.77 -17.23
CA PRO A 76 1.66 7.05 -16.01
C PRO A 76 1.89 5.54 -16.18
N SER A 77 2.06 4.82 -15.09
CA SER A 77 2.05 3.35 -15.09
C SER A 77 0.69 2.84 -15.56
N SER A 78 0.65 1.72 -16.29
CA SER A 78 -0.61 1.01 -16.60
C SER A 78 -1.28 0.46 -15.34
N GLU A 79 -0.54 0.30 -14.25
CA GLU A 79 -1.00 -0.24 -12.99
C GLU A 79 -1.74 0.78 -12.11
N ILE A 80 -1.77 2.07 -12.47
CA ILE A 80 -2.57 3.07 -11.74
C ILE A 80 -4.08 2.72 -11.73
N LYS A 81 -4.54 1.81 -12.59
CA LYS A 81 -5.92 1.28 -12.56
C LYS A 81 -6.26 0.68 -11.19
N MET A 82 -5.32 0.00 -10.53
CA MET A 82 -5.57 -0.53 -9.18
C MET A 82 -5.64 0.60 -8.14
N HIS A 83 -4.88 1.69 -8.33
CA HIS A 83 -4.95 2.88 -7.48
C HIS A 83 -6.31 3.57 -7.62
N PHE A 84 -6.80 3.73 -8.85
CA PHE A 84 -8.13 4.27 -9.12
C PHE A 84 -9.24 3.44 -8.50
N ARG A 85 -9.13 2.10 -8.51
CA ARG A 85 -10.06 1.25 -7.78
C ARG A 85 -10.05 1.58 -6.28
N CYS A 86 -8.88 1.77 -5.64
CA CYS A 86 -8.82 2.20 -4.24
C CYS A 86 -9.57 3.51 -3.99
N TYR A 87 -9.36 4.53 -4.82
CA TYR A 87 -10.04 5.83 -4.66
C TYR A 87 -11.55 5.76 -4.92
N GLN A 88 -12.00 4.83 -5.76
CA GLN A 88 -13.43 4.62 -6.06
C GLN A 88 -14.16 3.90 -4.91
N GLU A 89 -13.53 2.89 -4.31
CA GLU A 89 -14.14 2.12 -3.22
C GLU A 89 -14.08 2.85 -1.87
N ARG A 90 -13.13 3.79 -1.70
CA ARG A 90 -12.80 4.39 -0.41
C ARG A 90 -12.57 5.89 -0.50
N GLU A 91 -13.51 6.67 0.03
CA GLU A 91 -13.41 8.14 0.09
C GLU A 91 -12.29 8.64 1.01
N ASP A 92 -11.93 7.87 2.04
CA ASP A 92 -10.89 8.21 3.02
C ASP A 92 -9.46 7.98 2.51
N VAL A 93 -9.30 7.48 1.28
CA VAL A 93 -7.99 7.26 0.66
C VAL A 93 -7.54 8.51 -0.09
N GLY A 94 -6.45 9.11 0.40
CA GLY A 94 -5.75 10.23 -0.23
C GLY A 94 -4.50 9.82 -1.00
N ALA A 95 -3.88 8.68 -0.68
CA ALA A 95 -2.70 8.18 -1.39
C ALA A 95 -2.67 6.65 -1.47
N VAL A 96 -1.99 6.14 -2.49
CA VAL A 96 -1.81 4.70 -2.72
C VAL A 96 -0.36 4.45 -3.10
N LEU A 97 0.23 3.42 -2.49
CA LEU A 97 1.59 2.96 -2.74
C LEU A 97 1.56 1.48 -3.10
N HIS A 98 2.14 1.14 -4.24
CA HIS A 98 2.43 -0.22 -4.64
C HIS A 98 3.95 -0.44 -4.73
N ALA A 99 4.39 -1.57 -4.19
CA ALA A 99 5.79 -1.96 -4.14
C ALA A 99 5.93 -3.49 -4.04
N HIS A 100 7.18 -3.96 -4.04
CA HIS A 100 7.59 -5.36 -3.91
C HIS A 100 8.53 -5.57 -2.69
N PRO A 101 8.12 -5.27 -1.44
CA PRO A 101 8.95 -5.55 -0.27
C PRO A 101 9.28 -7.05 -0.20
N PRO A 102 10.56 -7.45 -0.03
CA PRO A 102 10.97 -8.84 -0.29
C PRO A 102 10.24 -9.89 0.56
N VAL A 103 10.05 -9.67 1.85
CA VAL A 103 9.43 -10.69 2.71
C VAL A 103 7.92 -10.70 2.54
N ALA A 104 7.27 -9.53 2.51
CA ALA A 104 5.84 -9.43 2.21
C ALA A 104 5.50 -10.05 0.85
N THR A 105 6.31 -9.79 -0.18
CA THR A 105 6.17 -10.41 -1.51
C THR A 105 6.39 -11.92 -1.44
N GLY A 106 7.31 -12.40 -0.60
CA GLY A 106 7.49 -13.82 -0.31
C GLY A 106 6.20 -14.49 0.19
N TYR A 107 5.48 -13.86 1.12
CA TYR A 107 4.16 -14.32 1.58
C TYR A 107 3.13 -14.33 0.44
N ALA A 108 3.12 -13.27 -0.39
CA ALA A 108 2.23 -13.17 -1.54
C ALA A 108 2.49 -14.27 -2.59
N VAL A 109 3.75 -14.62 -2.84
CA VAL A 109 4.17 -15.71 -3.74
C VAL A 109 3.82 -17.08 -3.13
N ALA A 110 3.99 -17.23 -1.82
CA ALA A 110 3.59 -18.46 -1.11
C ALA A 110 2.07 -18.60 -0.93
N ASN A 111 1.30 -17.61 -1.38
CA ASN A 111 -0.14 -17.49 -1.14
C ASN A 111 -0.50 -17.67 0.35
N GLN A 112 0.30 -17.07 1.23
CA GLN A 112 0.10 -17.09 2.68
C GLN A 112 -0.33 -15.71 3.16
N PRO A 113 -1.49 -15.58 3.83
CA PRO A 113 -1.89 -14.32 4.45
C PRO A 113 -1.00 -14.01 5.67
N LEU A 114 -0.95 -12.73 6.05
CA LEU A 114 -0.37 -12.31 7.32
C LEU A 114 -1.51 -12.05 8.30
N ASP A 115 -1.89 -13.05 9.08
CA ASP A 115 -3.04 -12.97 9.98
C ASP A 115 -2.75 -13.44 11.41
N ASP A 116 -1.48 -13.56 11.78
CA ASP A 116 -1.05 -13.79 13.17
C ASP A 116 -1.10 -12.51 13.98
N TYR A 117 -1.85 -12.52 15.08
CA TYR A 117 -2.00 -11.39 15.99
C TYR A 117 -0.94 -11.46 17.09
N SER A 118 0.33 -11.42 16.71
CA SER A 118 1.47 -11.64 17.61
C SER A 118 2.27 -10.39 17.99
N MET A 119 2.08 -9.28 17.28
CA MET A 119 2.78 -8.01 17.53
C MET A 119 1.79 -6.87 17.72
N ILE A 120 1.97 -6.11 18.80
CA ILE A 120 1.05 -5.04 19.22
C ILE A 120 0.86 -4.01 18.11
N GLU A 121 1.96 -3.59 17.49
CA GLU A 121 1.99 -2.56 16.47
C GLU A 121 1.18 -2.97 15.24
N THR A 122 1.36 -4.19 14.72
CA THR A 122 0.60 -4.65 13.54
C THR A 122 -0.86 -4.88 13.84
N VAL A 123 -1.19 -5.42 15.02
CA VAL A 123 -2.59 -5.58 15.47
C VAL A 123 -3.31 -4.24 15.55
N LEU A 124 -2.59 -3.18 15.92
CA LEU A 124 -3.17 -1.86 16.09
C LEU A 124 -3.28 -1.09 14.76
N THR A 125 -2.29 -1.23 13.86
CA THR A 125 -2.26 -0.46 12.60
C THR A 125 -2.91 -1.17 11.41
N LEU A 126 -2.66 -2.46 11.21
CA LEU A 126 -3.06 -3.20 9.99
C LEU A 126 -4.11 -4.28 10.26
N GLY A 127 -3.97 -5.00 11.38
CA GLY A 127 -4.69 -6.24 11.62
C GLY A 127 -4.20 -7.35 10.68
N SER A 128 -5.10 -8.24 10.27
CA SER A 128 -4.76 -9.22 9.24
C SER A 128 -4.67 -8.59 7.86
N VAL A 129 -3.75 -9.12 7.05
CA VAL A 129 -3.50 -8.72 5.68
C VAL A 129 -3.75 -9.95 4.77
N PRO A 130 -4.79 -9.92 3.93
CA PRO A 130 -5.11 -11.03 3.05
C PRO A 130 -4.16 -11.08 1.85
N VAL A 131 -4.14 -12.25 1.20
CA VAL A 131 -3.65 -12.38 -0.17
C VAL A 131 -4.85 -12.31 -1.12
N THR A 132 -4.84 -11.37 -2.05
CA THR A 132 -5.88 -11.25 -3.07
C THR A 132 -5.68 -12.29 -4.17
N PRO A 133 -6.73 -12.77 -4.85
CA PRO A 133 -6.58 -13.66 -6.00
C PRO A 133 -5.63 -13.09 -7.05
N TYR A 134 -4.93 -13.96 -7.77
CA TYR A 134 -4.10 -13.56 -8.89
C TYR A 134 -4.91 -12.78 -9.94
N GLY A 135 -4.31 -11.70 -10.43
CA GLY A 135 -4.76 -10.98 -11.60
C GLY A 135 -3.56 -10.55 -12.42
N THR A 136 -3.70 -10.55 -13.75
CA THR A 136 -2.62 -10.15 -14.65
C THR A 136 -2.39 -8.63 -14.56
N PRO A 137 -1.16 -8.16 -14.25
CA PRO A 137 -0.85 -6.73 -14.22
C PRO A 137 -1.22 -6.01 -15.51
N SER A 138 -1.48 -4.70 -15.44
CA SER A 138 -1.91 -3.85 -16.56
C SER A 138 -3.32 -4.14 -17.14
N THR A 139 -4.02 -5.17 -16.67
CA THR A 139 -5.42 -5.46 -17.00
C THR A 139 -6.39 -4.92 -15.93
N TYR A 140 -7.68 -5.23 -16.02
CA TYR A 140 -8.64 -4.97 -14.94
C TYR A 140 -8.72 -6.11 -13.91
N GLU A 141 -8.03 -7.23 -14.12
CA GLU A 141 -8.08 -8.39 -13.21
C GLU A 141 -7.56 -8.03 -11.80
N VAL A 142 -6.46 -7.29 -11.69
CA VAL A 142 -5.93 -6.84 -10.38
C VAL A 142 -6.91 -5.89 -9.67
N PRO A 143 -7.40 -4.80 -10.30
CA PRO A 143 -8.48 -3.98 -9.72
C PRO A 143 -9.68 -4.79 -9.21
N GLU A 144 -10.20 -5.73 -9.98
CA GLU A 144 -11.35 -6.54 -9.56
C GLU A 144 -11.00 -7.52 -8.43
N ALA A 145 -9.77 -8.05 -8.42
CA ALA A 145 -9.31 -8.96 -7.37
C ALA A 145 -9.13 -8.26 -6.01
N ILE A 146 -8.72 -6.99 -5.99
CA ILE A 146 -8.54 -6.25 -4.73
C ILE A 146 -9.85 -5.68 -4.16
N ALA A 147 -10.83 -5.37 -5.02
CA ALA A 147 -12.05 -4.65 -4.64
C ALA A 147 -12.80 -5.23 -3.42
N PRO A 148 -13.02 -6.55 -3.30
CA PRO A 148 -13.72 -7.14 -2.16
C PRO A 148 -13.05 -6.92 -0.79
N TYR A 149 -11.75 -6.60 -0.78
CA TYR A 149 -10.96 -6.44 0.44
C TYR A 149 -10.79 -4.97 0.86
N LEU A 150 -10.98 -4.03 -0.06
CA LEU A 150 -10.76 -2.60 0.17
C LEU A 150 -11.71 -2.01 1.22
N GLY A 151 -12.88 -2.60 1.46
CA GLY A 151 -13.81 -2.13 2.50
C GLY A 151 -13.28 -2.25 3.93
N GLU A 152 -12.34 -3.17 4.17
CA GLU A 152 -11.89 -3.56 5.51
C GLU A 152 -10.38 -3.38 5.73
N HIS A 153 -9.59 -3.44 4.66
CA HIS A 153 -8.13 -3.48 4.74
C HIS A 153 -7.47 -2.22 4.19
N ASP A 154 -6.38 -1.82 4.83
CA ASP A 154 -5.53 -0.70 4.40
C ASP A 154 -4.22 -1.14 3.73
N ALA A 155 -3.94 -2.45 3.76
CA ALA A 155 -2.84 -3.09 3.05
C ALA A 155 -3.30 -4.46 2.51
N LEU A 156 -2.77 -4.86 1.36
CA LEU A 156 -3.09 -6.12 0.69
C LEU A 156 -1.81 -6.75 0.14
N LEU A 157 -1.72 -8.08 0.23
CA LEU A 157 -0.75 -8.87 -0.54
C LEU A 157 -1.39 -9.26 -1.87
N LEU A 158 -0.64 -9.14 -2.96
CA LEU A 158 -1.10 -9.44 -4.32
C LEU A 158 -0.45 -10.76 -4.78
N GLN A 159 -1.24 -11.83 -4.93
CA GLN A 159 -0.72 -13.18 -5.22
C GLN A 159 0.26 -13.18 -6.40
N ASN A 160 1.47 -13.72 -6.18
CA ASN A 160 2.57 -13.78 -7.15
C ASN A 160 3.01 -12.43 -7.74
N HIS A 161 2.73 -11.32 -7.06
CA HIS A 161 3.01 -9.99 -7.57
C HIS A 161 3.77 -9.16 -6.55
N GLY A 162 3.12 -8.67 -5.50
CA GLY A 162 3.68 -7.67 -4.59
C GLY A 162 2.74 -7.30 -3.47
N ALA A 163 2.79 -6.02 -3.07
CA ALA A 163 1.91 -5.45 -2.06
C ALA A 163 1.31 -4.12 -2.51
N LEU A 164 0.17 -3.78 -1.91
CA LEU A 164 -0.52 -2.51 -2.09
C LEU A 164 -0.90 -1.96 -0.72
N SER A 165 -0.62 -0.69 -0.46
CA SER A 165 -1.10 0.02 0.72
C SER A 165 -1.81 1.31 0.33
N VAL A 166 -2.85 1.65 1.09
CA VAL A 166 -3.59 2.92 0.95
C VAL A 166 -3.36 3.77 2.18
N GLY A 167 -3.55 5.08 2.09
CA GLY A 167 -3.40 6.02 3.20
C GLY A 167 -4.27 7.26 3.02
N ALA A 168 -4.58 7.96 4.12
CA ALA A 168 -5.21 9.28 4.05
C ALA A 168 -4.29 10.32 3.40
N ASP A 169 -2.98 10.07 3.43
CA ASP A 169 -1.92 10.86 2.82
C ASP A 169 -0.75 9.95 2.40
N VAL A 170 0.23 10.52 1.68
CA VAL A 170 1.37 9.81 1.10
C VAL A 170 2.22 9.10 2.15
N TYR A 171 2.45 9.73 3.31
CA TYR A 171 3.24 9.14 4.38
C TYR A 171 2.49 8.02 5.09
N THR A 172 1.18 8.18 5.31
CA THR A 172 0.35 7.11 5.88
C THR A 172 0.36 5.86 5.00
N ALA A 173 0.27 6.02 3.66
CA ALA A 173 0.39 4.89 2.73
C ALA A 173 1.78 4.21 2.82
N TYR A 174 2.84 5.01 2.91
CA TYR A 174 4.20 4.52 3.11
C TYR A 174 4.40 3.80 4.45
N TYR A 175 3.94 4.35 5.57
CA TYR A 175 4.06 3.73 6.89
C TYR A 175 3.33 2.40 6.95
N ARG A 176 2.20 2.25 6.26
CA ARG A 176 1.49 0.97 6.17
C ARG A 176 2.27 -0.07 5.36
N MET A 177 2.94 0.33 4.28
CA MET A 177 3.85 -0.55 3.55
C MET A 177 5.06 -0.95 4.40
N GLU A 178 5.61 -0.01 5.17
CA GLU A 178 6.71 -0.26 6.10
C GLU A 178 6.33 -1.23 7.21
N THR A 179 5.17 -1.02 7.83
CA THR A 179 4.64 -1.93 8.84
C THR A 179 4.29 -3.30 8.25
N LEU A 180 3.80 -3.37 7.01
CA LEU A 180 3.54 -4.64 6.32
C LEU A 180 4.82 -5.46 6.14
N GLU A 181 5.90 -4.84 5.65
CA GLU A 181 7.17 -5.55 5.50
C GLU A 181 7.76 -5.97 6.86
N LEU A 182 7.68 -5.11 7.87
CA LEU A 182 8.10 -5.46 9.23
C LEU A 182 7.28 -6.63 9.79
N PHE A 183 5.97 -6.64 9.56
CA PHE A 183 5.09 -7.74 9.93
C PHE A 183 5.54 -9.04 9.29
N ALA A 184 5.77 -9.02 7.98
CA ALA A 184 6.21 -10.19 7.22
C ALA A 184 7.55 -10.72 7.74
N GLN A 185 8.52 -9.83 8.01
CA GLN A 185 9.84 -10.20 8.54
C GLN A 185 9.74 -10.87 9.92
N ILE A 186 8.97 -10.28 10.83
CA ILE A 186 8.81 -10.82 12.19
C ILE A 186 8.03 -12.13 12.18
N SER A 187 6.96 -12.23 11.39
CA SER A 187 6.19 -13.47 11.23
C SER A 187 7.05 -14.59 10.65
N LEU A 188 7.89 -14.30 9.65
CA LEU A 188 8.81 -15.28 9.10
C LEU A 188 9.83 -15.76 10.15
N ASN A 189 10.42 -14.82 10.90
CA ASN A 189 11.36 -15.16 11.97
C ASN A 189 10.69 -16.00 13.07
N ALA A 190 9.47 -15.63 13.50
CA ALA A 190 8.70 -16.39 14.48
C ALA A 190 8.40 -17.80 13.98
N HIS A 191 8.01 -17.95 12.71
CA HIS A 191 7.81 -19.25 12.08
C HIS A 191 9.07 -20.12 12.13
N LEU A 192 10.23 -19.56 11.76
CA LEU A 192 11.52 -20.25 11.84
C LEU A 192 11.93 -20.65 13.26
N LEU A 193 11.45 -19.92 14.28
CA LEU A 193 11.70 -20.18 15.70
C LEU A 193 10.68 -21.16 16.33
N GLY A 194 9.74 -21.69 15.55
CA GLY A 194 8.74 -22.67 16.02
C GLY A 194 7.30 -22.15 16.08
N GLY A 195 7.03 -20.96 15.56
CA GLY A 195 5.70 -20.37 15.44
C GLY A 195 5.47 -19.19 16.39
N ALA A 196 4.53 -18.32 16.02
CA ALA A 196 4.14 -17.17 16.83
C ALA A 196 3.25 -17.59 18.03
N GLN A 197 3.41 -16.89 19.15
CA GLN A 197 2.46 -16.94 20.27
C GLN A 197 1.52 -15.74 20.14
N GLU A 198 0.26 -15.99 19.82
CA GLU A 198 -0.70 -14.90 19.59
C GLU A 198 -1.17 -14.26 20.88
N ILE A 199 -1.46 -12.96 20.77
CA ILE A 199 -2.08 -12.16 21.82
C ILE A 199 -3.50 -12.71 22.05
N SER A 200 -3.96 -12.72 23.30
CA SER A 200 -5.33 -13.15 23.59
C SER A 200 -6.35 -12.27 22.88
N LYS A 201 -7.50 -12.87 22.51
CA LYS A 201 -8.59 -12.15 21.84
C LYS A 201 -9.05 -10.89 22.58
N GLU A 202 -9.13 -10.96 23.91
CA GLU A 202 -9.45 -9.80 24.77
C GLU A 202 -8.44 -8.66 24.62
N ASN A 203 -7.15 -8.98 24.62
CA ASN A 203 -6.10 -7.99 24.45
C ASN A 203 -6.07 -7.44 23.02
N ILE A 204 -6.36 -8.25 22.00
CA ILE A 204 -6.53 -7.78 20.62
C ILE A 204 -7.66 -6.76 20.53
N ASP A 205 -8.83 -7.07 21.10
CA ASP A 205 -9.98 -6.16 21.08
C ASP A 205 -9.68 -4.84 21.83
N ARG A 206 -8.91 -4.91 22.91
CA ARG A 206 -8.40 -3.73 23.62
C ARG A 206 -7.42 -2.92 22.77
N LEU A 207 -6.51 -3.55 22.04
CA LEU A 207 -5.59 -2.84 21.14
C LEU A 207 -6.34 -2.14 20.00
N ILE A 208 -7.35 -2.79 19.44
CA ILE A 208 -8.17 -2.22 18.37
C ILE A 208 -8.93 -0.99 18.86
N SER A 209 -9.48 -1.01 20.07
CA SER A 209 -10.20 0.15 20.62
C SER A 209 -9.29 1.35 20.90
N MET A 210 -7.98 1.13 21.11
CA MET A 210 -7.00 2.21 21.30
C MET A 210 -6.73 3.03 20.02
N ARG A 211 -7.12 2.54 18.84
CA ARG A 211 -6.91 3.26 17.56
C ARG A 211 -7.50 4.67 17.56
N GLU A 212 -8.67 4.85 18.18
CA GLU A 212 -9.34 6.17 18.27
C GLU A 212 -8.47 7.16 19.07
N GLN A 213 -7.94 6.71 20.20
CA GLN A 213 -7.05 7.52 21.04
C GLN A 213 -5.77 7.93 20.30
N TYR A 214 -5.20 7.02 19.51
CA TYR A 214 -4.01 7.30 18.69
C TYR A 214 -4.32 7.99 17.36
N LYS A 215 -5.59 8.29 17.07
CA LYS A 215 -6.04 8.94 15.83
C LYS A 215 -5.59 8.22 14.57
N ILE A 216 -5.60 6.89 14.61
CA ILE A 216 -5.18 6.08 13.46
C ILE A 216 -6.30 6.08 12.43
N THR A 217 -5.99 6.64 11.26
CA THR A 217 -6.91 6.77 10.13
C THR A 217 -7.14 5.43 9.42
N GLY A 218 -8.08 5.40 8.48
CA GLY A 218 -8.40 4.23 7.64
C GLY A 218 -9.21 3.13 8.32
N LYS A 219 -9.17 1.93 7.78
CA LYS A 219 -9.99 0.78 8.21
C LYS A 219 -9.19 -0.22 9.04
N HIS A 220 -9.93 -1.15 9.62
CA HIS A 220 -9.37 -2.29 10.34
C HIS A 220 -10.30 -3.49 10.16
N PRO A 221 -9.77 -4.69 9.88
CA PRO A 221 -10.60 -5.88 9.70
C PRO A 221 -11.11 -6.48 11.02
N GLY A 222 -10.78 -5.88 12.16
CA GLY A 222 -11.06 -6.47 13.47
C GLY A 222 -10.14 -7.67 13.73
N TYR A 223 -10.69 -8.72 14.34
CA TYR A 223 -10.02 -10.02 14.42
C TYR A 223 -10.57 -10.93 13.31
N LYS A 224 -9.71 -11.22 12.34
CA LYS A 224 -10.03 -12.00 11.16
C LYS A 224 -8.84 -12.86 10.75
N LYS A 225 -9.09 -14.16 10.55
CA LYS A 225 -8.13 -15.16 10.05
C LYS A 225 -8.54 -15.60 8.64
N TYR A 226 -7.55 -15.84 7.79
CA TYR A 226 -7.63 -16.30 6.41
C TYR A 226 -6.95 -17.67 6.24
N SER A 227 -5.92 -17.94 7.03
CA SER A 227 -5.29 -19.26 7.18
C SER A 227 -6.29 -20.28 7.74
N GLY A 228 -6.36 -21.47 7.13
CA GLY A 228 -7.26 -22.56 7.56
C GLY A 228 -8.59 -22.73 6.79
N LYS A 229 -8.72 -22.11 5.60
CA LYS A 229 -9.69 -22.54 4.58
C LYS A 229 -9.08 -23.52 3.60
#